data_AF-A0A023H2U1-F1
#
_entry.id   AF-A0A023H2U1-F1
#
_cell.length_a   1.000
_cell.length_b   1.000
_cell.length_c   1.000
_cell.angle_alpha   90.00
_cell.angle_beta   90.00
_cell.angle_gamma   90.00
#
_symmetry.space_group_name_H-M   'P 1'
#
loop_
_entity.id
_entity.type
_entity.pdbx_description
1 polymer ?
#
loop_
_entity_poly.entity_id
_entity_poly.type
_entity_poly.pdbx_seq_one_letter_code
_entity_poly.pdbx_strand_id
1 'polypeptide(L)' 'NAMANHGIIPRSGRNISFVELNHQIRTTYNFGPSFCSYVPHFAARMLKKSYSNDTFDLEELDLHNGIEHDA' A
#
# COMPACT_ATOMS: atom_id res chain seq x y z
N ASN A 1 -4.79 -5.44 -4.73
CA ASN A 1 -5.92 -6.27 -5.25
C ASN A 1 -6.03 -7.64 -4.59
N ALA A 2 -5.09 -8.59 -4.75
CA ALA A 2 -5.24 -9.93 -4.16
C ALA A 2 -5.55 -9.92 -2.65
N MET A 3 -4.79 -9.18 -1.84
CA MET A 3 -5.07 -9.02 -0.40
C MET A 3 -6.48 -8.48 -0.11
N ALA A 4 -7.01 -7.55 -0.92
CA ALA A 4 -8.36 -7.03 -0.74
C ALA A 4 -9.42 -8.08 -1.09
N ASN A 5 -9.23 -8.82 -2.20
CA ASN A 5 -10.13 -9.91 -2.61
C ASN A 5 -10.22 -11.01 -1.54
N HIS A 6 -9.11 -11.29 -0.85
CA HIS A 6 -9.02 -12.25 0.24
C HIS A 6 -9.41 -11.68 1.61
N GLY A 7 -9.74 -10.39 1.72
CA GLY A 7 -10.17 -9.75 2.97
C GLY A 7 -9.05 -9.53 4.00
N ILE A 8 -7.79 -9.56 3.55
CA ILE A 8 -6.59 -9.29 4.37
C ILE A 8 -6.44 -7.78 4.62
N ILE A 9 -6.77 -6.98 3.62
CA ILE A 9 -7.04 -5.54 3.74
C ILE A 9 -8.52 -5.30 3.43
N PRO A 10 -9.09 -4.11 3.70
CA PRO A 10 -10.50 -3.82 3.39
C PRO A 10 -10.90 -4.26 1.98
N ARG A 11 -11.98 -5.05 1.90
CA ARG A 11 -12.50 -5.59 0.62
C ARG A 11 -12.89 -4.50 -0.38
N SER A 12 -13.24 -3.32 0.10
CA SER A 12 -13.52 -2.14 -0.71
C SER A 12 -12.28 -1.57 -1.40
N GLY A 13 -11.07 -1.94 -0.96
CA GLY A 13 -9.84 -1.29 -1.38
C GLY A 13 -9.68 0.12 -0.83
N ARG A 14 -10.43 0.52 0.20
CA ARG A 14 -10.42 1.89 0.75
C ARG A 14 -9.99 1.96 2.20
N ASN A 15 -9.50 3.12 2.63
CA ASN A 15 -9.05 3.43 3.99
C ASN A 15 -7.98 2.45 4.52
N ILE A 16 -7.00 2.14 3.68
CA ILE A 16 -5.91 1.23 4.02
C ILE A 16 -4.83 2.02 4.77
N SER A 17 -4.50 1.59 5.99
CA SER A 17 -3.36 2.13 6.74
C SER A 17 -2.04 1.70 6.11
N PHE A 18 -1.11 2.64 5.91
CA PHE A 18 0.23 2.31 5.41
C PHE A 18 1.02 1.44 6.39
N VAL A 19 0.86 1.69 7.70
CA VAL A 19 1.49 0.89 8.76
C VAL A 19 1.00 -0.55 8.71
N GLU A 20 -0.33 -0.74 8.65
CA GLU A 20 -0.91 -2.08 8.61
C GLU A 20 -0.50 -2.82 7.33
N LEU A 21 -0.47 -2.11 6.20
CA LEU A 21 -0.06 -2.68 4.92
C LEU A 21 1.36 -3.29 4.96
N ASN A 22 2.32 -2.63 5.61
CA ASN A 22 3.68 -3.16 5.79
C ASN A 22 3.66 -4.54 6.48
N HIS A 23 2.90 -4.66 7.58
CA HIS A 23 2.77 -5.93 8.33
C HIS A 23 2.03 -7.00 7.52
N GLN A 24 0.97 -6.62 6.82
CA GLN A 24 0.13 -7.56 6.06
C GLN A 24 0.86 -8.10 4.83
N ILE A 25 1.61 -7.28 4.08
CA ILE A 25 2.40 -7.76 2.93
C ILE A 25 3.41 -8.81 3.37
N ARG A 26 4.14 -8.56 4.46
CA ARG A 26 5.13 -9.50 5.00
C ARG A 26 4.48 -10.84 5.38
N THR A 27 3.40 -10.79 6.13
CA THR A 27 2.70 -12.00 6.61
C THR A 27 2.05 -12.77 5.45
N THR A 28 1.50 -12.07 4.46
CA THR A 28 0.75 -12.68 3.35
C THR A 28 1.68 -13.29 2.30
N TYR A 29 2.79 -12.63 1.97
CA TYR A 29 3.64 -13.02 0.84
C TYR A 29 5.06 -13.44 1.23
N ASN A 30 5.41 -13.41 2.52
CA ASN A 30 6.74 -13.72 3.01
C ASN A 30 7.85 -12.86 2.35
N PHE A 31 7.54 -11.59 2.10
CA PHE A 31 8.49 -10.63 1.55
C PHE A 31 9.45 -10.09 2.62
N GLY A 32 10.64 -9.68 2.16
CA GLY A 32 11.66 -9.10 3.02
C GLY A 32 11.17 -7.82 3.72
N PRO A 33 11.51 -7.60 5.01
CA PRO A 33 11.03 -6.43 5.77
C PRO A 33 11.39 -5.08 5.13
N SER A 34 12.53 -5.00 4.45
CA SER A 34 12.97 -3.79 3.76
C SER A 34 12.01 -3.41 2.63
N PHE A 35 11.57 -4.38 1.83
CA PHE A 35 10.62 -4.17 0.74
C PHE A 35 9.23 -3.79 1.28
N CYS A 36 8.76 -4.50 2.30
CA CYS A 36 7.47 -4.21 2.95
C CYS A 36 7.43 -2.82 3.58
N SER A 37 8.56 -2.29 4.03
CA SER A 37 8.68 -0.91 4.52
C SER A 37 8.76 0.09 3.36
N TYR A 38 9.60 -0.16 2.36
CA TYR A 38 9.90 0.81 1.30
C TYR A 38 8.66 1.20 0.49
N VAL A 39 7.89 0.22 0.01
CA VAL A 39 6.77 0.49 -0.92
C VAL A 39 5.66 1.34 -0.27
N PRO A 40 5.16 1.04 0.94
CA PRO A 40 4.18 1.88 1.61
C PRO A 40 4.71 3.28 1.96
N HIS A 41 5.99 3.43 2.33
CA HIS A 41 6.58 4.77 2.57
C HIS A 41 6.68 5.59 1.29
N PHE A 42 7.06 4.95 0.17
CA PHE A 42 7.08 5.60 -1.13
C PHE A 42 5.67 6.06 -1.54
N ALA A 43 4.66 5.19 -1.40
CA ALA A 43 3.28 5.52 -1.68
C ALA A 43 2.78 6.71 -0.83
N ALA A 44 3.06 6.72 0.48
CA ALA A 44 2.70 7.83 1.35
C ALA A 44 3.33 9.15 0.88
N ARG A 45 4.61 9.14 0.52
CA ARG A 45 5.32 10.32 0.00
C ARG A 45 4.75 10.79 -1.34
N MET A 46 4.49 9.87 -2.26
CA MET A 46 3.90 10.13 -3.57
C MET A 46 2.53 10.82 -3.44
N LEU A 47 1.69 10.31 -2.55
CA LEU A 47 0.34 10.84 -2.28
C LEU A 47 0.34 12.06 -1.35
N LYS A 48 1.51 12.53 -0.90
CA LYS A 48 1.66 13.64 0.07
C LYS A 48 0.89 13.39 1.37
N LYS A 49 0.88 12.14 1.84
CA LYS A 49 0.21 11.67 3.06
C LYS A 49 1.22 11.30 4.15
N SER A 50 0.76 11.34 5.39
CA SER A 50 1.49 10.81 6.54
C SER A 50 1.43 9.29 6.55
N TYR A 51 2.58 8.63 6.46
CA TYR A 51 2.67 7.17 6.62
C TYR A 51 2.04 6.68 7.93
N SER A 52 2.21 7.44 9.02
CA SER A 52 1.79 6.98 10.35
C SER A 52 0.33 7.28 10.68
N ASN A 53 -0.26 8.32 10.09
CA ASN A 53 -1.57 8.83 10.51
C ASN A 53 -2.65 8.71 9.43
N ASP A 54 -2.26 8.68 8.16
CA ASP A 54 -3.21 8.71 7.06
C ASP A 54 -3.45 7.32 6.48
N THR A 55 -4.49 7.24 5.67
CA THR A 55 -4.86 6.07 4.88
C THR A 55 -4.85 6.41 3.40
N PHE A 56 -4.88 5.37 2.57
CA PHE A 56 -5.08 5.52 1.14
C PHE A 56 -6.08 4.50 0.60
N ASP A 57 -6.61 4.79 -0.57
CA ASP A 57 -7.44 3.91 -1.37
C ASP A 57 -6.60 3.31 -2.50
N LEU A 58 -6.82 2.04 -2.86
CA LEU A 58 -6.02 1.34 -3.88
C LEU A 58 -6.03 2.09 -5.23
N GLU A 59 -7.12 2.76 -5.56
CA GLU A 59 -7.26 3.58 -6.77
C GLU A 59 -6.33 4.80 -6.78
N GLU A 60 -5.85 5.28 -5.63
CA GLU A 60 -4.86 6.37 -5.57
C GLU A 60 -3.48 5.92 -6.09
N LEU A 61 -3.20 4.60 -6.12
CA LEU A 61 -1.94 4.08 -6.65
C LEU A 61 -1.87 4.12 -8.18
N ASP A 62 -3.00 4.37 -8.86
CA ASP A 62 -3.08 4.54 -10.31
C ASP A 62 -2.64 5.95 -10.76
N LEU A 63 -2.07 6.75 -9.85
CA LEU A 63 -1.47 8.04 -10.17
C LEU A 63 -0.29 7.88 -11.14
N HIS A 64 -0.48 8.40 -12.36
CA HIS A 64 0.52 8.33 -13.41
C HIS A 64 1.83 9.04 -13.06
N ASN A 65 2.95 8.43 -13.44
CA ASN A 65 4.32 8.82 -13.05
C ASN A 65 4.57 8.78 -11.54
N GLY A 66 3.85 7.90 -10.84
CA GLY A 66 4.00 7.61 -9.43
C GLY A 66 4.73 6.29 -9.22
N ILE A 67 4.01 5.32 -8.65
CA ILE A 67 4.37 3.90 -8.76
C ILE A 67 3.94 3.37 -10.14
N GLU A 68 2.76 3.80 -10.60
CA GLU A 68 2.29 3.56 -11.97
C GLU A 68 3.19 4.31 -12.97
N HIS A 69 3.67 3.60 -13.98
CA HIS A 69 4.62 4.08 -15.00
C HIS A 69 4.44 3.31 -16.32
N ASP A 70 4.84 3.96 -17.43
CA ASP A 70 4.92 3.32 -18.74
C ASP A 70 6.06 2.28 -18.79
N ALA A 71 5.95 1.31 -19.71
CA ALA A 71 6.91 0.19 -19.87
C ALA A 71 8.16 0.55 -20.70
#